data_AF-A0AAQ1SSE8-F1
#
_entry.id   AF-A0AAQ1SSE8-F1
#
_cell.length_a   1.000
_cell.length_b   1.000
_cell.length_c   1.000
_cell.angle_alpha   90.00
_cell.angle_beta   90.00
_cell.angle_gamma   90.00
#
_symmetry.space_group_name_H-M   'P 1'
#
loop_
_entity.id
_entity.type
_entity.pdbx_description
1 polymer ?
#
loop_
_entity_poly.entity_id
_entity_poly.type
_entity_poly.pdbx_seq_one_letter_code
_entity_poly.pdbx_strand_id
1 'polypeptide(L)'
;MPAKQATRSMAPASPVFAGAPAPTEAKFHLAQVPAHEAAPGLPDPRALMSYRNDEVCAAPVGAGLPAKQATRCMAPAVPVFAGEPAPTGRAYIRQPSVQPVKHRQAGLTLIELMVALALTAMLGIMLAALVNGWLKVRERLQTTNQETSVLDFCLALERRFDSPVMRRLYDQRLPLASRWLDWQPASNQLLWVAITGMPEAEGGSRLQRQRLRFEAREQRLLLESSADLYAAAAPRWVQRDRLERVSAMNVLYYQGGRWLAWPSDQPAHPGRGVRLELQRDGAPYVCTFALPWGRS
;
A
#
# COMPACT_ATOMS: atom_id res chain seq x y z
N MET A 1 -34.23 47.51 23.42
CA MET A 1 -34.31 46.05 23.23
C MET A 1 -33.82 45.73 21.82
N PRO A 2 -32.56 45.29 21.64
CA PRO A 2 -31.94 45.03 20.33
C PRO A 2 -31.81 43.52 20.04
N ALA A 3 -31.85 43.13 18.76
CA ALA A 3 -31.28 41.90 18.18
C ALA A 3 -31.87 41.75 16.76
N LYS A 4 -31.17 41.38 15.68
CA LYS A 4 -29.81 40.88 15.48
C LYS A 4 -29.48 41.19 14.02
N GLN A 5 -28.39 41.89 13.77
CA GLN A 5 -27.80 41.98 12.43
C GLN A 5 -27.17 40.62 12.11
N ALA A 6 -27.56 40.01 10.99
CA ALA A 6 -26.89 38.86 10.43
C ALA A 6 -25.69 39.36 9.60
N THR A 7 -24.50 39.15 10.13
CA THR A 7 -23.24 39.39 9.43
C THR A 7 -23.15 38.45 8.24
N ARG A 8 -23.34 39.00 7.03
CA ARG A 8 -23.12 38.33 5.75
C ARG A 8 -21.61 38.10 5.59
N SER A 9 -21.16 36.88 5.85
CA SER A 9 -19.77 36.49 5.61
C SER A 9 -19.50 36.46 4.10
N MET A 10 -18.45 37.18 3.70
CA MET A 10 -17.89 37.24 2.35
C MET A 10 -17.43 35.86 1.88
N ALA A 11 -17.91 35.45 0.71
CA ALA A 11 -17.32 34.33 -0.03
C ALA A 11 -15.96 34.79 -0.61
N PRO A 12 -14.88 33.98 -0.51
CA PRO A 12 -13.66 34.25 -1.26
C PRO A 12 -13.93 34.07 -2.76
N ALA A 13 -13.43 35.02 -3.55
CA ALA A 13 -13.55 35.08 -5.00
C ALA A 13 -12.99 33.82 -5.69
N SER A 14 -13.69 33.34 -6.70
CA SER A 14 -13.21 32.29 -7.60
C SER A 14 -12.00 32.81 -8.40
N PRO A 15 -10.87 32.08 -8.48
CA PRO A 15 -9.84 32.42 -9.44
C PRO A 15 -10.34 32.16 -10.86
N VAL A 16 -10.18 33.20 -11.67
CA VAL A 16 -10.58 33.34 -13.07
C VAL A 16 -9.76 32.41 -13.96
N PHE A 17 -10.46 31.66 -14.83
CA PHE A 17 -9.89 31.01 -16.00
C PHE A 17 -9.48 32.05 -17.04
N ALA A 18 -8.23 31.99 -17.53
CA ALA A 18 -7.84 32.61 -18.78
C ALA A 18 -6.73 31.82 -19.47
N GLY A 19 -7.10 31.24 -20.61
CA GLY A 19 -6.19 30.66 -21.59
C GLY A 19 -6.98 29.94 -22.68
N ALA A 20 -7.70 30.71 -23.51
CA ALA A 20 -8.32 30.19 -24.71
C ALA A 20 -7.26 29.61 -25.68
N PRO A 21 -7.58 28.54 -26.44
CA PRO A 21 -6.63 27.89 -27.33
C PRO A 21 -6.34 28.76 -28.56
N ALA A 22 -5.07 28.86 -28.96
CA ALA A 22 -4.73 29.34 -30.28
C ALA A 22 -5.15 28.30 -31.33
N PRO A 23 -5.84 28.70 -32.42
CA PRO A 23 -6.11 27.82 -33.55
C PRO A 23 -4.90 27.84 -34.51
N THR A 24 -4.75 26.77 -35.28
CA THR A 24 -4.56 26.75 -36.75
C THR A 24 -3.68 25.56 -37.16
N GLU A 25 -4.19 24.90 -38.19
CA GLU A 25 -3.67 23.76 -38.94
C GLU A 25 -2.15 23.77 -39.18
N ALA A 26 -1.53 22.60 -39.02
CA ALA A 26 -0.35 22.22 -39.78
C ALA A 26 -0.67 20.94 -40.56
N LYS A 27 -1.19 21.12 -41.78
CA LYS A 27 -1.06 20.13 -42.85
C LYS A 27 0.41 20.11 -43.24
N PHE A 28 1.08 18.96 -43.13
CA PHE A 28 2.28 18.69 -43.91
C PHE A 28 2.14 17.37 -44.66
N HIS A 29 2.48 17.49 -45.94
CA HIS A 29 2.19 16.60 -47.03
C HIS A 29 2.89 15.24 -46.90
N LEU A 30 2.18 14.22 -47.37
CA LEU A 30 2.68 12.92 -47.75
C LEU A 30 3.65 13.13 -48.93
N ALA A 31 4.95 12.94 -48.70
CA ALA A 31 5.92 12.90 -49.78
C ALA A 31 5.80 11.55 -50.50
N GLN A 32 5.29 11.62 -51.73
CA GLN A 32 5.28 10.56 -52.72
C GLN A 32 6.72 10.19 -53.09
N VAL A 33 7.05 8.89 -53.07
CA VAL A 33 8.26 8.35 -53.69
C VAL A 33 7.92 8.01 -55.15
N PRO A 34 8.69 8.51 -56.14
CA PRO A 34 8.39 8.26 -57.54
C PRO A 34 8.79 6.84 -57.97
N ALA A 35 8.00 6.31 -58.88
CA ALA A 35 8.22 5.08 -59.62
C ALA A 35 9.45 5.20 -60.54
N HIS A 36 10.25 4.14 -60.61
CA HIS A 36 11.10 3.85 -61.76
C HIS A 36 10.77 2.44 -62.29
N GLU A 37 10.70 2.40 -63.61
CA GLU A 37 10.15 1.40 -64.52
C GLU A 37 11.19 0.30 -64.86
N ALA A 38 10.73 -0.96 -64.97
CA ALA A 38 11.12 -2.10 -65.84
C ALA A 38 12.58 -2.28 -66.35
N ALA A 39 13.23 -3.45 -66.50
CA ALA A 39 12.98 -4.91 -66.43
C ALA A 39 14.34 -5.61 -66.81
N PRO A 40 14.46 -6.90 -67.23
CA PRO A 40 13.93 -8.19 -66.75
C PRO A 40 15.06 -9.19 -66.37
N GLY A 41 14.74 -10.28 -65.65
CA GLY A 41 15.69 -11.42 -65.51
C GLY A 41 15.42 -12.32 -64.32
N LEU A 42 14.47 -13.24 -64.46
CA LEU A 42 14.21 -14.31 -63.49
C LEU A 42 15.18 -15.48 -63.74
N PRO A 43 15.63 -16.17 -62.68
CA PRO A 43 15.57 -17.64 -62.73
C PRO A 43 14.83 -18.25 -61.52
N ASP A 44 14.28 -19.42 -61.80
CA ASP A 44 13.30 -20.26 -61.11
C ASP A 44 13.69 -20.71 -59.67
N PRO A 45 12.77 -20.67 -58.68
CA PRO A 45 13.02 -21.16 -57.31
C PRO A 45 12.75 -22.67 -57.16
N ARG A 46 13.54 -23.53 -57.81
CA ARG A 46 13.54 -25.00 -57.57
C ARG A 46 14.93 -25.65 -57.74
N ALA A 47 15.89 -25.23 -56.92
CA ALA A 47 17.11 -25.96 -56.53
C ALA A 47 17.81 -25.06 -55.50
N LEU A 48 18.01 -25.38 -54.22
CA LEU A 48 18.66 -26.55 -53.65
C LEU A 48 18.28 -26.64 -52.17
N MET A 49 17.92 -27.83 -51.71
CA MET A 49 18.10 -28.24 -50.32
C MET A 49 19.58 -28.14 -49.93
N SER A 50 19.87 -27.70 -48.70
CA SER A 50 20.97 -28.31 -47.94
C SER A 50 20.78 -28.10 -46.43
N TYR A 51 20.56 -29.23 -45.76
CA TYR A 51 20.61 -29.45 -44.31
C TYR A 51 22.04 -29.29 -43.77
N ARG A 52 22.19 -28.65 -42.59
CA ARG A 52 23.07 -29.00 -41.44
C ARG A 52 22.96 -27.87 -40.40
N ASN A 53 22.35 -28.11 -39.23
CA ASN A 53 23.01 -28.54 -37.98
C ASN A 53 24.32 -27.80 -37.72
N ASP A 54 24.34 -26.94 -36.69
CA ASP A 54 25.23 -27.17 -35.55
C ASP A 54 24.77 -26.39 -34.30
N GLU A 55 24.56 -27.21 -33.27
CA GLU A 55 24.27 -26.94 -31.88
C GLU A 55 25.60 -26.61 -31.20
N VAL A 56 25.71 -25.47 -30.51
CA VAL A 56 26.83 -25.22 -29.59
C VAL A 56 26.27 -24.81 -28.24
N CYS A 57 26.19 -25.80 -27.36
CA CYS A 57 26.03 -25.68 -25.93
C CYS A 57 27.26 -24.98 -25.33
N ALA A 58 27.05 -23.87 -24.62
CA ALA A 58 28.04 -23.31 -23.71
C ALA A 58 27.52 -23.43 -22.27
N ALA A 59 27.91 -24.50 -21.61
CA ALA A 59 27.83 -24.64 -20.16
C ALA A 59 29.14 -24.11 -19.54
N PRO A 60 29.09 -23.21 -18.55
CA PRO A 60 30.20 -23.05 -17.62
C PRO A 60 29.90 -23.80 -16.32
N VAL A 61 30.76 -24.79 -16.08
CA VAL A 61 30.96 -25.51 -14.82
C VAL A 61 31.51 -24.54 -13.77
N GLY A 62 31.01 -24.63 -12.53
CA GLY A 62 31.32 -23.67 -11.46
C GLY A 62 32.65 -23.87 -10.73
N ALA A 63 32.98 -22.91 -9.85
CA ALA A 63 33.74 -23.11 -8.61
C ALA A 63 33.81 -21.80 -7.78
N GLY A 64 33.62 -21.91 -6.45
CA GLY A 64 34.15 -20.93 -5.48
C GLY A 64 33.16 -20.24 -4.54
N LEU A 65 32.47 -20.97 -3.66
CA LEU A 65 31.80 -20.42 -2.47
C LEU A 65 32.83 -20.06 -1.37
N PRO A 66 32.71 -18.91 -0.69
CA PRO A 66 33.10 -18.81 0.71
C PRO A 66 31.85 -18.94 1.59
N ALA A 67 31.82 -20.01 2.38
CA ALA A 67 30.82 -20.23 3.42
C ALA A 67 30.86 -19.10 4.46
N LYS A 68 29.83 -18.25 4.50
CA LYS A 68 29.54 -17.40 5.66
C LYS A 68 28.41 -18.03 6.47
N GLN A 69 28.83 -18.71 7.53
CA GLN A 69 27.99 -19.25 8.59
C GLN A 69 27.35 -18.09 9.37
N ALA A 70 26.03 -17.89 9.20
CA ALA A 70 25.25 -17.03 10.08
C ALA A 70 24.81 -17.84 11.30
N THR A 71 25.36 -17.47 12.45
CA THR A 71 25.00 -17.96 13.79
C THR A 71 23.51 -17.79 14.04
N ARG A 72 22.82 -18.90 14.37
CA ARG A 72 21.45 -18.87 14.87
C ARG A 72 21.41 -18.15 16.22
N CYS A 73 20.74 -17.00 16.30
CA CYS A 73 20.40 -16.41 17.59
C CYS A 73 19.25 -17.21 18.22
N MET A 74 19.55 -17.91 19.32
CA MET A 74 18.53 -18.45 20.21
C MET A 74 17.83 -17.29 20.94
N ALA A 75 16.50 -17.33 21.00
CA ALA A 75 15.72 -16.42 21.82
C ALA A 75 16.00 -16.71 23.32
N PRO A 76 16.16 -15.68 24.18
CA PRO A 76 16.31 -15.90 25.61
C PRO A 76 15.02 -16.46 26.21
N ALA A 77 15.13 -17.48 27.05
CA ALA A 77 14.02 -18.00 27.84
C ALA A 77 13.56 -16.96 28.86
N VAL A 78 12.24 -16.76 28.96
CA VAL A 78 11.59 -15.94 29.99
C VAL A 78 11.75 -16.58 31.38
N PRO A 79 12.07 -15.82 32.44
CA PRO A 79 12.23 -16.36 33.78
C PRO A 79 10.88 -16.80 34.38
N VAL A 80 10.84 -18.02 34.91
CA VAL A 80 9.75 -18.56 35.71
C VAL A 80 9.97 -18.11 37.16
N PHE A 81 9.15 -17.20 37.66
CA PHE A 81 9.11 -16.85 39.07
C PHE A 81 8.32 -17.91 39.84
N ALA A 82 9.02 -18.63 40.72
CA ALA A 82 8.45 -19.58 41.65
C ALA A 82 7.57 -18.85 42.68
N GLY A 83 6.38 -19.41 42.92
CA GLY A 83 5.40 -18.91 43.88
C GLY A 83 5.95 -18.86 45.31
N GLU A 84 5.55 -17.80 46.01
CA GLU A 84 5.86 -17.56 47.42
C GLU A 84 5.10 -18.56 48.31
N PRO A 85 5.76 -19.20 49.29
CA PRO A 85 5.10 -20.17 50.16
C PRO A 85 4.20 -19.47 51.19
N ALA A 86 3.05 -20.07 51.45
CA ALA A 86 2.05 -19.62 52.41
C ALA A 86 2.63 -19.50 53.84
N PRO A 87 2.26 -18.45 54.61
CA PRO A 87 2.72 -18.32 55.99
C PRO A 87 1.82 -19.14 56.93
N THR A 88 2.38 -20.22 57.48
CA THR A 88 1.80 -20.95 58.62
C THR A 88 2.28 -20.32 59.93
N GLY A 89 1.33 -19.73 60.66
CA GLY A 89 1.14 -19.91 62.11
C GLY A 89 2.24 -19.54 63.12
N ARG A 90 2.00 -18.42 63.83
CA ARG A 90 2.13 -18.21 65.29
C ARG A 90 3.52 -18.31 65.96
N ALA A 91 3.97 -17.19 66.51
CA ALA A 91 4.60 -17.14 67.84
C ALA A 91 4.51 -15.72 68.44
N TYR A 92 3.78 -15.58 69.55
CA TYR A 92 3.81 -14.41 70.44
C TYR A 92 5.16 -14.38 71.15
N ILE A 93 5.97 -13.33 70.95
CA ILE A 93 7.04 -13.00 71.90
C ILE A 93 7.14 -11.48 72.09
N ARG A 94 6.76 -11.06 73.31
CA ARG A 94 7.36 -10.03 74.17
C ARG A 94 7.58 -8.63 73.60
N GLN A 95 6.69 -7.72 74.02
CA GLN A 95 6.86 -6.27 73.97
C GLN A 95 8.20 -5.85 74.61
N PRO A 96 9.07 -5.10 73.91
CA PRO A 96 10.01 -4.20 74.54
C PRO A 96 9.27 -2.91 74.89
N SER A 97 9.45 -2.45 76.13
CA SER A 97 8.96 -1.18 76.66
C SER A 97 9.46 -0.01 75.79
N VAL A 98 8.59 0.48 74.90
CA VAL A 98 8.79 1.72 74.16
C VAL A 98 8.63 2.88 75.15
N GLN A 99 9.73 3.54 75.49
CA GLN A 99 9.69 4.84 76.14
C GLN A 99 8.91 5.81 75.22
N PRO A 100 8.05 6.69 75.77
CA PRO A 100 7.35 7.66 74.94
C PRO A 100 8.38 8.62 74.35
N VAL A 101 8.73 8.43 73.07
CA VAL A 101 9.37 9.48 72.30
C VAL A 101 8.33 10.60 72.22
N LYS A 102 8.58 11.65 72.98
CA LYS A 102 7.83 12.90 72.98
C LYS A 102 7.75 13.38 71.53
N HIS A 103 6.64 13.09 70.85
CA HIS A 103 6.32 13.76 69.61
C HIS A 103 6.13 15.23 69.97
N ARG A 104 7.19 16.03 69.75
CA ARG A 104 7.02 17.45 69.50
C ARG A 104 6.17 17.52 68.25
N GLN A 105 4.87 17.68 68.43
CA GLN A 105 4.02 18.29 67.42
C GLN A 105 4.61 19.67 67.17
N ALA A 106 5.55 19.75 66.23
CA ALA A 106 5.88 21.01 65.59
C ALA A 106 4.60 21.40 64.86
N GLY A 107 3.88 22.39 65.40
CA GLY A 107 2.79 23.00 64.67
C GLY A 107 3.35 23.48 63.34
N LEU A 108 2.92 22.86 62.24
CA LEU A 108 3.26 23.26 60.88
C LEU A 108 2.99 24.76 60.78
N THR A 109 4.04 25.55 60.55
CA THR A 109 3.85 26.99 60.40
C THR A 109 2.98 27.23 59.16
N LEU A 110 2.13 28.27 59.18
CA LEU A 110 1.26 28.63 58.05
C LEU A 110 2.06 28.75 56.73
N ILE A 111 3.32 29.16 56.84
CA ILE A 111 4.28 29.27 55.73
C ILE A 111 4.61 27.89 55.14
N GLU A 112 4.86 26.87 55.97
CA GLU A 112 5.21 25.52 55.53
C GLU A 112 4.05 24.85 54.78
N LEU A 113 2.81 25.07 55.24
CA LEU A 113 1.61 24.61 54.55
C LEU A 113 1.46 25.30 53.17
N MET A 114 1.67 26.62 53.12
CA MET A 114 1.61 27.37 51.86
C MET A 114 2.68 26.90 50.87
N VAL A 115 3.90 26.64 51.33
CA VAL A 115 4.99 26.12 50.49
C VAL A 115 4.66 24.71 49.99
N ALA A 116 4.19 23.82 50.86
CA ALA A 116 3.80 22.47 50.46
C ALA A 116 2.69 22.51 49.40
N LEU A 117 1.66 23.34 49.58
CA LEU A 117 0.57 23.51 48.62
C LEU A 117 1.06 24.09 47.29
N ALA A 118 1.92 25.11 47.33
CA ALA A 118 2.49 25.73 46.13
C ALA A 118 3.34 24.75 45.32
N LEU A 119 4.20 23.97 45.99
CA LEU A 119 5.03 22.95 45.34
C LEU A 119 4.17 21.85 44.72
N THR A 120 3.13 21.39 45.43
CA THR A 120 2.22 20.36 44.91
C THR A 120 1.45 20.86 43.69
N ALA A 121 0.98 22.11 43.71
CA ALA A 121 0.31 22.74 42.57
C ALA A 121 1.26 22.85 41.36
N MET A 122 2.51 23.26 41.57
CA MET A 122 3.50 23.40 40.50
C MET A 122 3.87 22.05 39.89
N LEU A 123 4.08 21.03 40.72
CA LEU A 123 4.30 19.64 40.29
C LEU A 123 3.10 19.09 39.52
N GLY A 124 1.89 19.35 40.00
CA GLY A 124 0.66 18.93 39.33
C GLY A 124 0.51 19.55 37.94
N ILE A 125 0.76 20.85 37.80
CA ILE A 125 0.71 21.55 36.52
C ILE A 125 1.80 21.01 35.58
N MET A 126 3.02 20.78 36.08
CA MET A 126 4.11 20.24 35.27
C MET A 126 3.82 18.83 34.77
N LEU A 127 3.26 17.96 35.63
CA LEU A 127 2.82 16.62 35.25
C LEU A 127 1.70 16.68 34.20
N ALA A 128 0.70 17.54 34.39
CA ALA A 128 -0.40 17.73 33.44
C ALA A 128 0.11 18.20 32.07
N ALA A 129 1.06 19.14 32.04
CA ALA A 129 1.67 19.62 30.81
C ALA A 129 2.43 18.50 30.07
N LEU A 130 3.15 17.64 30.80
CA LEU A 130 3.86 16.50 30.22
C LEU A 130 2.89 15.46 29.63
N VAL A 131 1.82 15.13 30.35
CA VAL A 131 0.79 14.18 29.87
C VAL A 131 0.12 14.72 28.60
N ASN A 132 -0.29 15.99 28.62
CA ASN A 132 -0.92 16.64 27.47
C ASN A 132 0.05 16.74 26.27
N GLY A 133 1.31 17.06 26.52
CA GLY A 133 2.36 17.08 25.50
C GLY A 133 2.57 15.71 24.86
N TRP A 134 2.62 14.65 25.68
CA TRP A 134 2.77 13.27 25.20
C TRP A 134 1.58 12.81 24.35
N LEU A 135 0.35 13.10 24.78
CA LEU A 135 -0.86 12.79 24.01
C LEU A 135 -0.84 13.49 22.64
N LYS A 136 -0.46 14.77 22.61
CA LYS A 136 -0.35 15.54 21.36
C LYS A 136 0.71 15.00 20.41
N VAL A 137 1.85 14.54 20.94
CA VAL A 137 2.88 13.87 20.12
C VAL A 137 2.35 12.56 19.56
N ARG A 138 1.68 11.73 20.38
CA ARG A 138 1.08 10.48 19.91
C ARG A 138 0.03 10.71 18.83
N GLU A 139 -0.84 11.70 19.00
CA GLU A 139 -1.87 12.04 18.02
C GLU A 139 -1.27 12.49 16.68
N ARG A 140 -0.22 13.32 16.72
CA ARG A 140 0.52 13.71 15.51
C ARG A 140 1.16 12.52 14.82
N LEU A 141 1.85 11.66 15.58
CA LEU A 141 2.49 10.46 15.03
C LEU A 141 1.47 9.49 14.43
N GLN A 142 0.31 9.32 15.07
CA GLN A 142 -0.77 8.50 14.53
C GLN A 142 -1.30 9.10 13.23
N THR A 143 -1.60 10.40 13.18
CA THR A 143 -2.10 11.07 11.96
C THR A 143 -1.09 10.95 10.81
N THR A 144 0.19 11.22 11.07
CA THR A 144 1.26 11.05 10.06
C THR A 144 1.36 9.60 9.58
N ASN A 145 1.34 8.62 10.48
CA ASN A 145 1.39 7.20 10.09
C ASN A 145 0.15 6.81 9.24
N GLN A 146 -1.03 7.37 9.56
CA GLN A 146 -2.24 7.14 8.78
C GLN A 146 -2.12 7.69 7.35
N GLU A 147 -1.68 8.93 7.16
CA GLU A 147 -1.49 9.51 5.82
C GLU A 147 -0.43 8.73 5.02
N THR A 148 0.70 8.41 5.65
CA THR A 148 1.76 7.62 5.02
C THR A 148 1.27 6.24 4.58
N SER A 149 0.41 5.57 5.37
CA SER A 149 -0.11 4.25 4.99
C SER A 149 -0.98 4.24 3.72
N VAL A 150 -1.70 5.33 3.42
CA VAL A 150 -2.47 5.42 2.15
C VAL A 150 -1.51 5.62 0.98
N LEU A 151 -0.52 6.49 1.16
CA LEU A 151 0.51 6.76 0.15
C LEU A 151 1.31 5.49 -0.17
N ASP A 152 1.78 4.78 0.86
CA ASP A 152 2.53 3.52 0.71
C ASP A 152 1.73 2.48 -0.06
N PHE A 153 0.44 2.32 0.29
CA PHE A 153 -0.47 1.42 -0.41
C PHE A 153 -0.64 1.82 -1.88
N CYS A 154 -0.85 3.12 -2.16
CA CYS A 154 -1.00 3.59 -3.53
C CYS A 154 0.29 3.44 -4.35
N LEU A 155 1.46 3.66 -3.76
CA LEU A 155 2.75 3.38 -4.42
C LEU A 155 2.98 1.87 -4.63
N ALA A 156 2.52 1.02 -3.71
CA ALA A 156 2.55 -0.43 -3.89
C ALA A 156 1.63 -0.86 -5.03
N LEU A 157 0.45 -0.25 -5.17
CA LEU A 157 -0.48 -0.51 -6.25
C LEU A 157 0.03 0.01 -7.61
N GLU A 158 0.59 1.22 -7.64
CA GLU A 158 1.19 1.82 -8.85
C GLU A 158 2.26 0.89 -9.44
N ARG A 159 3.19 0.41 -8.61
CA ARG A 159 4.25 -0.53 -9.03
C ARG A 159 3.73 -1.83 -9.65
N ARG A 160 2.44 -2.15 -9.49
CA ARG A 160 1.80 -3.38 -10.03
C ARG A 160 0.99 -3.08 -11.29
N PHE A 161 0.76 -1.80 -11.57
CA PHE A 161 0.28 -1.27 -12.83
C PHE A 161 1.41 -0.84 -13.78
N ASP A 162 2.69 -0.99 -13.39
CA ASP A 162 3.86 -0.61 -14.19
C ASP A 162 4.05 -1.40 -15.49
N SER A 163 3.46 -2.59 -15.62
CA SER A 163 3.63 -3.45 -16.81
C SER A 163 2.48 -4.46 -16.96
N PRO A 164 1.21 -4.01 -17.10
CA PRO A 164 0.08 -4.90 -17.33
C PRO A 164 0.22 -5.58 -18.70
N VAL A 165 -0.24 -6.82 -18.80
CA VAL A 165 -0.19 -7.62 -20.02
C VAL A 165 -1.50 -8.36 -20.22
N MET A 166 -2.00 -8.36 -21.44
CA MET A 166 -3.12 -9.22 -21.83
C MET A 166 -2.67 -10.67 -21.91
N ARG A 167 -3.16 -11.53 -20.99
CA ARG A 167 -2.86 -12.96 -20.98
C ARG A 167 -4.11 -13.78 -20.72
N ARG A 168 -4.27 -14.88 -21.46
CA ARG A 168 -5.28 -15.90 -21.14
C ARG A 168 -4.87 -16.65 -19.88
N LEU A 169 -5.75 -16.62 -18.89
CA LEU A 169 -5.59 -17.34 -17.63
C LEU A 169 -6.43 -18.60 -17.62
N TYR A 170 -6.07 -19.52 -16.73
CA TYR A 170 -6.81 -20.75 -16.49
C TYR A 170 -7.06 -20.90 -14.99
N ASP A 171 -8.25 -21.39 -14.65
CA ASP A 171 -8.61 -21.79 -13.30
C ASP A 171 -9.32 -23.14 -13.39
N GLN A 172 -8.90 -24.12 -12.59
CA GLN A 172 -9.42 -25.49 -12.65
C GLN A 172 -9.45 -26.08 -14.08
N ARG A 173 -8.40 -25.78 -14.86
CA ARG A 173 -8.25 -26.17 -16.29
C ARG A 173 -9.27 -25.58 -17.26
N LEU A 174 -10.11 -24.64 -16.82
CA LEU A 174 -11.01 -23.89 -17.68
C LEU A 174 -10.40 -22.55 -18.07
N PRO A 175 -10.48 -22.15 -19.36
CA PRO A 175 -9.98 -20.86 -19.79
C PRO A 175 -10.86 -19.73 -19.24
N LEU A 176 -10.23 -18.73 -18.64
CA LEU A 176 -10.88 -17.49 -18.23
C LEU A 176 -10.94 -16.50 -19.40
N ALA A 177 -11.90 -15.58 -19.33
CA ALA A 177 -11.98 -14.46 -20.26
C ALA A 177 -10.67 -13.66 -20.22
N SER A 178 -10.06 -13.48 -21.39
CA SER A 178 -8.82 -12.70 -21.50
C SER A 178 -9.22 -11.23 -21.45
N ARG A 179 -8.83 -10.54 -20.37
CA ARG A 179 -9.18 -9.16 -20.05
C ARG A 179 -7.93 -8.50 -19.46
N TRP A 180 -7.66 -7.27 -19.87
CA TRP A 180 -6.48 -6.54 -19.36
C TRP A 180 -6.59 -6.25 -17.87
N LEU A 181 -7.78 -5.80 -17.50
CA LEU A 181 -8.22 -5.50 -16.15
C LEU A 181 -9.62 -6.13 -16.05
N ASP A 182 -9.82 -7.02 -15.08
CA ASP A 182 -11.07 -7.75 -14.88
C ASP A 182 -11.67 -7.37 -13.53
N TRP A 183 -12.63 -6.44 -13.57
CA TRP A 183 -13.41 -6.11 -12.39
C TRP A 183 -14.53 -7.13 -12.17
N GLN A 184 -14.61 -7.65 -10.95
CA GLN A 184 -15.61 -8.62 -10.52
C GLN A 184 -16.44 -7.99 -9.39
N PRO A 185 -17.61 -7.42 -9.68
CA PRO A 185 -18.39 -6.67 -8.70
C PRO A 185 -18.94 -7.56 -7.57
N ALA A 186 -19.27 -8.82 -7.87
CA ALA A 186 -19.79 -9.77 -6.89
C ALA A 186 -18.81 -10.09 -5.75
N SER A 187 -17.51 -10.10 -6.06
CA SER A 187 -16.41 -10.38 -5.13
C SER A 187 -15.59 -9.12 -4.81
N ASN A 188 -15.99 -7.97 -5.34
CA ASN A 188 -15.39 -6.66 -5.09
C ASN A 188 -13.86 -6.67 -5.31
N GLN A 189 -13.46 -7.27 -6.43
CA GLN A 189 -12.05 -7.46 -6.75
C GLN A 189 -11.74 -7.07 -8.20
N LEU A 190 -10.60 -6.45 -8.38
CA LEU A 190 -9.98 -6.19 -9.67
C LEU A 190 -8.84 -7.20 -9.86
N LEU A 191 -8.82 -7.92 -10.97
CA LEU A 191 -7.73 -8.81 -11.33
C LEU A 191 -7.06 -8.36 -12.61
N TRP A 192 -5.75 -8.54 -12.69
CA TRP A 192 -4.99 -8.31 -13.90
C TRP A 192 -3.73 -9.17 -13.91
N VAL A 193 -3.02 -9.17 -15.04
CA VAL A 193 -1.73 -9.82 -15.16
C VAL A 193 -0.69 -8.74 -15.45
N ALA A 194 0.45 -8.83 -14.79
CA ALA A 194 1.56 -7.91 -14.99
C ALA A 194 2.90 -8.64 -14.99
N ILE A 195 3.87 -8.07 -15.71
CA ILE A 195 5.28 -8.45 -15.58
C ILE A 195 5.83 -7.74 -14.34
N THR A 196 6.47 -8.49 -13.44
CA THR A 196 7.13 -7.96 -12.25
C THR A 196 8.64 -8.05 -12.41
N GLY A 197 9.38 -7.11 -11.78
CA GLY A 197 10.83 -7.04 -11.94
C GLY A 197 11.58 -8.27 -11.43
N MET A 198 11.11 -8.87 -10.33
CA MET A 198 11.72 -10.05 -9.71
C MET A 198 10.72 -11.20 -9.62
N PRO A 199 11.07 -12.41 -10.10
CA PRO A 199 10.25 -13.60 -9.91
C PRO A 199 10.24 -14.01 -8.44
N GLU A 200 9.20 -14.73 -8.03
CA GLU A 200 9.03 -15.16 -6.63
C GLU A 200 10.02 -16.27 -6.23
N ALA A 201 10.41 -17.11 -7.18
CA ALA A 201 11.43 -18.13 -7.03
C ALA A 201 12.50 -17.95 -8.12
N GLU A 202 13.72 -18.41 -7.84
CA GLU A 202 14.82 -18.43 -8.81
C GLU A 202 14.43 -19.26 -10.03
N GLY A 203 14.61 -18.71 -11.24
CA GLY A 203 14.13 -19.33 -12.49
C GLY A 203 12.61 -19.26 -12.72
N GLY A 204 11.85 -18.63 -11.82
CA GLY A 204 10.41 -18.50 -11.92
C GLY A 204 9.92 -17.48 -12.95
N SER A 205 8.63 -17.55 -13.27
CA SER A 205 7.96 -16.57 -14.13
C SER A 205 7.95 -15.18 -13.49
N ARG A 206 8.35 -14.16 -14.25
CA ARG A 206 8.13 -12.75 -13.93
C ARG A 206 6.69 -12.30 -14.19
N LEU A 207 5.95 -13.08 -14.99
CA LEU A 207 4.54 -12.83 -15.21
C LEU A 207 3.76 -13.32 -13.99
N GLN A 208 3.01 -12.42 -13.37
CA GLN A 208 2.25 -12.68 -12.16
C GLN A 208 0.83 -12.16 -12.29
N ARG A 209 -0.11 -12.88 -11.69
CA ARG A 209 -1.48 -12.41 -11.47
C ARG A 209 -1.43 -11.38 -10.34
N GLN A 210 -2.19 -10.32 -10.48
CA GLN A 210 -2.37 -9.28 -9.48
C GLN A 210 -3.84 -9.22 -9.11
N ARG A 211 -4.12 -8.88 -7.85
CA ARG A 211 -5.48 -8.72 -7.34
C ARG A 211 -5.54 -7.58 -6.35
N LEU A 212 -6.48 -6.67 -6.57
CA LEU A 212 -6.93 -5.68 -5.59
C LEU A 212 -8.30 -6.14 -5.11
N ARG A 213 -8.48 -6.34 -3.80
CA ARG A 213 -9.71 -6.88 -3.23
C ARG A 213 -10.17 -6.01 -2.07
N PHE A 214 -11.45 -5.62 -2.07
CA PHE A 214 -12.04 -4.88 -0.97
C PHE A 214 -12.98 -5.75 -0.14
N GLU A 215 -12.58 -5.94 1.11
CA GLU A 215 -13.32 -6.67 2.12
C GLU A 215 -14.14 -5.67 2.96
N ALA A 216 -15.39 -5.47 2.56
CA ALA A 216 -16.25 -4.44 3.17
C ALA A 216 -16.61 -4.73 4.63
N ARG A 217 -16.70 -6.01 5.03
CA ARG A 217 -17.02 -6.39 6.42
C ARG A 217 -15.85 -6.13 7.35
N GLU A 218 -14.65 -6.45 6.90
CA GLU A 218 -13.38 -6.26 7.60
C GLU A 218 -12.85 -4.83 7.46
N GLN A 219 -13.49 -4.00 6.63
CA GLN A 219 -13.10 -2.63 6.30
C GLN A 219 -11.65 -2.53 5.84
N ARG A 220 -11.23 -3.37 4.89
CA ARG A 220 -9.85 -3.36 4.41
C ARG A 220 -9.70 -3.62 2.92
N LEU A 221 -8.70 -2.97 2.34
CA LEU A 221 -8.21 -3.20 0.98
C LEU A 221 -6.98 -4.10 1.03
N LEU A 222 -6.96 -5.11 0.18
CA LEU A 222 -5.85 -6.04 0.05
C LEU A 222 -5.27 -5.96 -1.35
N LEU A 223 -3.95 -5.84 -1.44
CA LEU A 223 -3.19 -5.98 -2.67
C LEU A 223 -2.44 -7.31 -2.62
N GLU A 224 -2.72 -8.18 -3.57
CA GLU A 224 -2.24 -9.55 -3.60
C GLU A 224 -1.64 -9.87 -4.98
N SER A 225 -0.69 -10.81 -5.01
CA SER A 225 -0.14 -11.34 -6.26
C SER A 225 -0.07 -12.86 -6.22
N SER A 226 -0.04 -13.49 -7.38
CA SER A 226 0.20 -14.92 -7.52
C SER A 226 1.11 -15.22 -8.71
N ALA A 227 2.13 -16.04 -8.49
CA ALA A 227 2.94 -16.61 -9.57
C ALA A 227 2.20 -17.72 -10.36
N ASP A 228 1.07 -18.21 -9.84
CA ASP A 228 0.33 -19.34 -10.41
C ASP A 228 -0.61 -18.90 -11.55
N LEU A 229 -0.04 -18.76 -12.76
CA LEU A 229 -0.80 -18.43 -13.98
C LEU A 229 -1.73 -19.56 -14.45
N TYR A 230 -1.33 -20.81 -14.22
CA TYR A 230 -2.02 -22.02 -14.68
C TYR A 230 -2.26 -22.99 -13.52
N ALA A 231 -2.71 -22.47 -12.38
CA ALA A 231 -3.01 -23.29 -11.22
C ALA A 231 -3.94 -24.45 -11.62
N ALA A 232 -3.57 -25.68 -11.24
CA ALA A 232 -4.41 -26.86 -11.47
C ALA A 232 -5.72 -26.79 -10.66
N ALA A 233 -5.66 -26.11 -9.52
CA ALA A 233 -6.80 -25.73 -8.67
C ALA A 233 -6.87 -24.19 -8.59
N ALA A 234 -7.24 -23.63 -7.44
CA ALA A 234 -7.19 -22.19 -7.23
C ALA A 234 -5.73 -21.68 -7.11
N PRO A 235 -5.42 -20.48 -7.64
CA PRO A 235 -4.11 -19.85 -7.47
C PRO A 235 -3.80 -19.56 -5.99
N ARG A 236 -2.55 -19.75 -5.56
CA ARG A 236 -2.10 -19.27 -4.25
C ARG A 236 -1.82 -17.78 -4.31
N TRP A 237 -2.54 -17.03 -3.48
CA TRP A 237 -2.36 -15.59 -3.35
C TRP A 237 -1.41 -15.24 -2.22
N VAL A 238 -0.47 -14.36 -2.51
CA VAL A 238 0.45 -13.76 -1.54
C VAL A 238 0.09 -12.30 -1.36
N GLN A 239 -0.22 -11.90 -0.14
CA GLN A 239 -0.50 -10.51 0.17
C GLN A 239 0.78 -9.68 0.05
N ARG A 240 0.71 -8.60 -0.74
CA ARG A 240 1.79 -7.64 -0.96
C ARG A 240 1.62 -6.38 -0.15
N ASP A 241 0.38 -5.95 0.03
CA ASP A 241 0.05 -4.80 0.86
C ASP A 241 -1.37 -4.91 1.42
N ARG A 242 -1.68 -4.11 2.43
CA ARG A 242 -3.01 -3.97 3.00
C ARG A 242 -3.25 -2.57 3.53
N LEU A 243 -4.48 -2.09 3.37
CA LEU A 243 -4.93 -0.82 3.93
C LEU A 243 -6.19 -1.07 4.77
N GLU A 244 -6.06 -0.84 6.07
CA GLU A 244 -7.13 -1.01 7.06
C GLU A 244 -8.00 0.26 7.18
N ARG A 245 -9.21 0.09 7.72
CA ARG A 245 -10.23 1.12 8.01
C ARG A 245 -10.84 1.78 6.77
N VAL A 246 -10.88 1.04 5.67
CA VAL A 246 -11.51 1.45 4.41
C VAL A 246 -12.99 1.08 4.45
N SER A 247 -13.87 2.07 4.39
CA SER A 247 -15.33 1.87 4.46
C SER A 247 -15.98 1.75 3.08
N ALA A 248 -15.35 2.30 2.03
CA ALA A 248 -15.81 2.18 0.65
C ALA A 248 -14.63 2.26 -0.31
N MET A 249 -14.77 1.62 -1.48
CA MET A 249 -13.88 1.80 -2.62
C MET A 249 -14.71 1.96 -3.90
N ASN A 250 -14.13 2.65 -4.89
CA ASN A 250 -14.57 2.62 -6.27
C ASN A 250 -13.37 2.58 -7.21
N VAL A 251 -13.48 1.84 -8.30
CA VAL A 251 -12.46 1.77 -9.35
C VAL A 251 -13.02 2.38 -10.61
N LEU A 252 -12.36 3.43 -11.07
CA LEU A 252 -12.68 4.16 -12.29
C LEU A 252 -11.59 3.94 -13.33
N TYR A 253 -11.93 4.03 -14.60
CA TYR A 253 -10.97 3.97 -15.71
C TYR A 253 -11.14 5.19 -16.60
N TYR A 254 -10.04 5.57 -17.26
CA TYR A 254 -10.02 6.70 -18.16
C TYR A 254 -10.30 6.27 -19.60
N GLN A 255 -11.43 6.66 -20.16
CA GLN A 255 -11.82 6.36 -21.54
C GLN A 255 -12.47 7.59 -22.17
N GLY A 256 -12.15 7.90 -23.43
CA GLY A 256 -12.82 8.97 -24.18
C GLY A 256 -12.80 10.34 -23.49
N GLY A 257 -11.71 10.66 -22.77
CA GLY A 257 -11.55 11.95 -22.08
C GLY A 257 -12.16 12.04 -20.69
N ARG A 258 -12.84 10.98 -20.21
CA ARG A 258 -13.62 10.98 -18.97
C ARG A 258 -13.25 9.81 -18.06
N TRP A 259 -13.47 10.00 -16.76
CA TRP A 259 -13.40 8.94 -15.76
C TRP A 259 -14.77 8.27 -15.67
N LEU A 260 -14.80 6.96 -15.85
CA LEU A 260 -16.03 6.17 -15.85
C LEU A 260 -15.93 5.06 -14.81
N ALA A 261 -17.05 4.79 -14.13
CA ALA A 261 -17.20 3.58 -13.33
C ALA A 261 -17.22 2.37 -14.25
N TRP A 262 -16.59 1.28 -13.80
CA TRP A 262 -16.35 0.06 -14.58
C TRP A 262 -17.56 -0.29 -15.46
N PRO A 263 -17.43 -0.36 -16.80
CA PRO A 263 -18.59 -0.51 -17.64
C PRO A 263 -19.07 -1.97 -17.62
N SER A 264 -20.36 -2.16 -17.84
CA SER A 264 -20.96 -3.46 -18.14
C SER A 264 -20.42 -4.07 -19.45
N ASP A 265 -19.99 -3.23 -20.39
CA ASP A 265 -19.30 -3.57 -21.64
C ASP A 265 -17.80 -3.31 -21.49
N GLN A 266 -17.09 -4.30 -20.95
CA GLN A 266 -15.64 -4.16 -20.72
C GLN A 266 -14.91 -3.74 -21.99
N PRO A 267 -14.17 -2.61 -21.97
CA PRO A 267 -13.46 -2.17 -23.13
C PRO A 267 -12.37 -3.19 -23.48
N ALA A 268 -12.18 -3.44 -24.78
CA ALA A 268 -11.11 -4.31 -25.26
C ALA A 268 -9.70 -3.86 -24.80
N HIS A 269 -9.58 -2.59 -24.39
CA HIS A 269 -8.34 -1.98 -23.91
C HIS A 269 -8.61 -1.07 -22.70
N PRO A 270 -7.87 -1.18 -21.58
CA PRO A 270 -7.97 -0.25 -20.47
C PRO A 270 -7.33 1.05 -20.96
N GLY A 271 -8.01 2.18 -20.93
CA GLY A 271 -7.48 3.41 -21.53
C GLY A 271 -6.23 3.94 -20.83
N ARG A 272 -6.10 5.26 -20.69
CA ARG A 272 -4.82 5.87 -20.24
C ARG A 272 -4.60 5.82 -18.72
N GLY A 273 -5.49 5.22 -17.95
CA GLY A 273 -5.31 5.20 -16.50
C GLY A 273 -6.44 4.53 -15.75
N VAL A 274 -6.12 4.21 -14.50
CA VAL A 274 -7.04 3.69 -13.49
C VAL A 274 -7.05 4.66 -12.33
N ARG A 275 -8.21 4.90 -11.73
CA ARG A 275 -8.36 5.70 -10.53
C ARG A 275 -9.04 4.88 -9.46
N LEU A 276 -8.43 4.85 -8.29
CA LEU A 276 -8.98 4.28 -7.07
C LEU A 276 -9.49 5.43 -6.21
N GLU A 277 -10.79 5.43 -5.95
CA GLU A 277 -11.40 6.31 -4.95
C GLU A 277 -11.72 5.46 -3.72
N LEU A 278 -11.39 5.94 -2.53
CA LEU A 278 -11.64 5.20 -1.30
C LEU A 278 -12.05 6.14 -0.16
N GLN A 279 -12.83 5.61 0.77
CA GLN A 279 -13.20 6.27 2.02
C GLN A 279 -12.49 5.56 3.16
N ARG A 280 -11.73 6.30 3.96
CA ARG A 280 -10.99 5.75 5.10
C ARG A 280 -11.13 6.66 6.30
N ASP A 281 -11.60 6.10 7.42
CA ASP A 281 -11.94 6.87 8.63
C ASP A 281 -12.88 8.07 8.38
N GLY A 282 -13.74 7.97 7.36
CA GLY A 282 -14.64 9.05 6.95
C GLY A 282 -14.00 10.14 6.08
N ALA A 283 -12.71 10.05 5.77
CA ALA A 283 -12.02 10.94 4.84
C ALA A 283 -11.91 10.32 3.42
N PRO A 284 -12.14 11.10 2.37
CA PRO A 284 -11.99 10.65 0.99
C PRO A 284 -10.52 10.70 0.54
N TYR A 285 -10.08 9.66 -0.18
CA TYR A 285 -8.79 9.61 -0.84
C TYR A 285 -8.96 9.20 -2.30
N VAL A 286 -8.09 9.74 -3.17
CA VAL A 286 -8.08 9.45 -4.60
C VAL A 286 -6.65 9.17 -5.04
N CYS A 287 -6.42 7.97 -5.56
CA CYS A 287 -5.16 7.59 -6.19
C CYS A 287 -5.38 7.39 -7.69
N THR A 288 -4.60 8.08 -8.53
CA THR A 288 -4.70 7.98 -10.00
C THR A 288 -3.41 7.37 -10.54
N PHE A 289 -3.55 6.29 -11.30
CA PHE A 289 -2.45 5.50 -11.85
C PHE A 289 -2.43 5.65 -13.37
N ALA A 290 -1.28 6.04 -13.91
CA ALA A 290 -1.04 5.95 -15.34
C ALA A 290 -0.69 4.50 -15.69
N LEU A 291 -1.31 3.97 -16.73
CA LEU A 291 -0.90 2.68 -17.29
C LEU A 291 0.21 2.93 -18.31
N PRO A 292 1.29 2.13 -18.38
CA PRO A 292 2.29 2.28 -19.43
C PRO A 292 1.66 1.97 -20.79
N TRP A 293 1.73 2.91 -21.74
CA TRP A 293 1.31 2.68 -23.13
C TRP A 293 2.50 2.84 -24.08
N GLY A 294 2.55 1.99 -25.12
CA GLY A 294 3.44 2.18 -26.28
C GLY A 294 4.84 1.59 -26.16
N ARG A 295 4.96 0.27 -26.35
CA ARG A 295 5.84 -0.33 -27.36
C ARG A 295 5.12 -1.55 -27.93
N SER A 296 4.26 -1.30 -28.91
CA SER A 296 3.93 -2.31 -29.93
C SER A 296 5.14 -2.48 -30.83
#